data_AF-A0AAQ1AFY5-F1
#
_entry.id   AF-A0AAQ1AFY5-F1
#
_cell.length_a   1.000
_cell.length_b   1.000
_cell.length_c   1.000
_cell.angle_alpha   90.00
_cell.angle_beta   90.00
_cell.angle_gamma   90.00
#
_symmetry.space_group_name_H-M   'P 1'
#
loop_
_entity.id
_entity.type
_entity.pdbx_description
1 polymer ?
#
loop_
_entity_poly.entity_id
_entity_poly.type
_entity_poly.pdbx_seq_one_letter_code
_entity_poly.pdbx_strand_id
1 'polypeptide(L)' 'MMRHLIEINSSQLFEEYLQSLGVPQTLLDHEQDIYLQERPLAAVRQIQGKMKFYLRASALTKQ' A
#
# COMPACT_ATOMS: atom_id res chain seq x y z
N MET A 1 16.33 -1.24 6.63
CA MET A 1 15.93 -2.66 6.72
C MET A 1 14.48 -2.80 6.27
N MET A 2 14.24 -3.57 5.20
CA MET A 2 12.93 -3.85 4.60
C MET A 2 12.06 -4.72 5.52
N ARG A 3 11.62 -4.20 6.66
CA ARG A 3 10.85 -5.03 7.61
C ARG A 3 9.39 -5.05 7.18
N HIS A 4 9.10 -6.06 6.34
CA HIS A 4 7.81 -6.67 6.02
C HIS A 4 6.86 -5.82 5.17
N LEU A 5 7.09 -5.84 3.85
CA LEU A 5 6.08 -5.49 2.86
C LEU A 5 5.33 -6.76 2.44
N ILE A 6 4.00 -6.69 2.37
CA ILE A 6 3.12 -7.76 1.89
C ILE A 6 2.58 -7.32 0.53
N GLU A 7 2.86 -8.12 -0.50
CA GLU A 7 2.31 -7.88 -1.84
C GLU A 7 0.83 -8.23 -1.89
N ILE A 8 0.03 -7.29 -2.39
CA ILE A 8 -1.39 -7.49 -2.65
C ILE A 8 -1.56 -7.63 -4.16
N ASN A 9 -1.93 -8.83 -4.61
CA ASN A 9 -2.03 -9.17 -6.04
C ASN A 9 -3.30 -8.63 -6.74
N SER A 10 -4.08 -7.79 -6.07
CA SER A 10 -5.29 -7.17 -6.60
C SER A 10 -5.31 -5.69 -6.24
N SER A 11 -5.45 -4.83 -7.26
CA SER A 11 -5.60 -3.39 -7.07
C SER A 11 -6.85 -3.05 -6.27
N GLN A 12 -7.96 -3.73 -6.56
CA GLN A 12 -9.22 -3.53 -5.84
C GLN A 12 -9.08 -3.86 -4.35
N LEU A 13 -8.51 -5.02 -4.01
CA LEU A 13 -8.29 -5.38 -2.61
C LEU A 13 -7.36 -4.39 -1.92
N PHE A 14 -6.33 -3.91 -2.62
CA PHE A 14 -5.43 -2.91 -2.09
C PHE A 14 -6.14 -1.59 -1.78
N GLU A 15 -7.00 -1.09 -2.68
CA GLU A 15 -7.83 0.10 -2.41
C GLU A 15 -8.77 -0.10 -1.22
N GLU A 16 -9.46 -1.25 -1.15
CA GLU A 16 -10.34 -1.58 -0.04
C GLU A 16 -9.57 -1.60 1.30
N TYR A 17 -8.35 -2.14 1.33
CA TYR A 17 -7.49 -2.09 2.51
C TYR A 17 -7.10 -0.67 2.89
N LEU A 18 -6.67 0.16 1.94
CA LEU A 18 -6.33 1.55 2.18
C LEU A 18 -7.51 2.32 2.78
N GLN A 19 -8.71 2.14 2.21
CA GLN A 19 -9.94 2.76 2.72
C GLN A 19 -10.27 2.29 4.13
N SER A 20 -10.13 0.98 4.41
CA SER A 20 -10.34 0.43 5.76
C SER A 20 -9.39 1.00 6.82
N LEU A 21 -8.21 1.47 6.38
CA LEU A 21 -7.20 2.11 7.23
C LEU A 21 -7.38 3.63 7.31
N GLY A 22 -8.40 4.19 6.65
CA GLY A 22 -8.68 5.63 6.65
C GLY A 22 -7.87 6.42 5.63
N VAL A 23 -7.22 5.76 4.68
CA VAL A 23 -6.58 6.42 3.53
C VAL A 23 -7.65 6.71 2.48
N PRO A 24 -7.81 7.97 2.04
CA PRO A 24 -8.74 8.29 0.96
C PRO A 24 -8.26 7.69 -0.37
N GLN A 25 -9.19 7.36 -1.28
CA GLN A 25 -9.13 7.99 -2.60
C GLN A 25 -7.80 8.00 -3.36
N THR A 26 -7.00 6.92 -3.41
CA THR A 26 -5.62 7.03 -3.95
C THR A 26 -5.52 6.51 -5.38
N LEU A 27 -4.91 7.28 -6.28
CA LEU A 27 -4.66 6.88 -7.66
C LEU A 27 -3.53 5.85 -7.72
N LEU A 28 -3.80 4.63 -8.17
CA LEU A 28 -2.84 3.51 -8.17
C LEU A 28 -2.09 3.31 -9.50
N ASP A 29 -2.11 4.31 -10.36
CA ASP A 29 -1.61 4.28 -11.74
C ASP A 29 -0.13 4.68 -11.88
N HIS A 30 0.49 5.16 -10.81
CA HIS A 30 1.90 5.58 -10.79
C HIS A 30 2.62 5.13 -9.53
N GLU A 31 3.95 5.13 -9.59
CA GLU A 31 4.79 4.83 -8.42
C GLU A 31 4.63 5.90 -7.35
N GLN A 32 4.32 5.47 -6.13
CA GLN A 32 4.18 6.37 -4.98
C GLN A 32 4.31 5.62 -3.66
N ASP A 33 4.64 6.36 -2.62
CA ASP A 33 4.53 5.91 -1.24
C ASP A 33 3.28 6.51 -0.60
N ILE A 34 2.54 5.66 0.11
CA ILE A 34 1.27 6.03 0.73
C ILE A 34 1.48 6.10 2.24
N TYR A 35 1.12 7.25 2.81
CA TYR A 35 1.29 7.56 4.21
C TYR A 35 -0.06 7.86 4.86
N LEU A 36 -0.17 7.53 6.14
CA LEU A 36 -1.29 7.93 6.99
C LEU A 36 -0.71 8.57 8.26
N GLN A 37 -1.07 9.83 8.52
CA GLN A 37 -0.54 10.58 9.67
C GLN A 37 0.99 10.53 9.75
N GLU A 38 1.66 10.79 8.62
CA GLU A 38 3.13 10.75 8.45
C GLU A 38 3.77 9.36 8.63
N ARG A 39 2.97 8.32 8.91
CA ARG A 39 3.46 6.94 8.99
C ARG A 39 3.37 6.28 7.62
N PRO A 40 4.45 5.69 7.10
CA PRO A 40 4.38 4.96 5.86
C PRO A 40 3.49 3.73 6.06
N LEU A 41 2.55 3.54 5.13
CA LEU A 41 1.51 2.53 5.24
C LEU A 41 1.57 1.54 4.09
N ALA A 42 1.76 2.05 2.88
CA ALA A 42 1.79 1.25 1.67
C ALA A 42 2.69 1.87 0.60
N ALA A 43 2.88 1.13 -0.48
CA ALA A 43 3.69 1.53 -1.62
C ALA A 43 3.09 0.95 -2.91
N VAL A 44 3.03 1.78 -3.94
CA VAL A 44 2.81 1.36 -5.33
C VAL A 44 4.16 1.43 -6.04
N ARG A 45 4.54 0.36 -6.74
CA ARG A 45 5.79 0.26 -7.49
C ARG A 45 5.55 -0.31 -8.87
N GLN A 46 6.31 0.16 -9.85
CA GLN A 46 6.29 -0.34 -11.20
C GLN A 46 7.46 -1.31 -11.38
N ILE A 47 7.15 -2.60 -11.50
CA ILE A 47 8.16 -3.64 -11.65
C ILE A 47 7.89 -4.35 -12.98
N GLN A 48 8.87 -4.33 -13.88
CA GLN A 48 8.76 -4.92 -15.22
C GLN A 48 7.53 -4.39 -16.00
N GLY A 49 7.24 -3.10 -15.86
CA GLY A 49 6.10 -2.45 -16.52
C GLY A 49 4.74 -2.74 -15.87
N LYS A 50 4.67 -3.54 -14.79
CA LYS A 50 3.43 -3.83 -14.06
C LYS A 50 3.39 -3.08 -12.74
N MET A 51 2.21 -2.54 -12.39
CA MET A 51 1.99 -1.99 -11.06
C MET A 51 1.87 -3.11 -10.03
N LYS A 52 2.58 -2.92 -8.92
CA LYS A 52 2.66 -3.82 -7.78
C LYS A 52 2.30 -3.05 -6.53
N PHE A 53 1.48 -3.66 -5.69
CA PHE A 53 0.88 -3.02 -4.53
C PHE A 53 1.40 -3.68 -3.27
N TYR A 54 1.91 -2.89 -2.34
CA TYR A 54 2.57 -3.40 -1.14
C TYR A 54 2.01 -2.71 0.10
N LEU A 55 1.53 -3.50 1.07
CA LEU A 55 1.19 -3.01 2.40
C LEU A 55 2.35 -3.25 3.36
N ARG A 56 2.58 -2.33 4.30
CA ARG A 56 3.49 -2.62 5.41
C ARG A 56 2.78 -3.53 6.42
N ALA A 57 3.45 -4.59 6.85
CA ALA A 57 2.88 -5.50 7.84
C ALA A 57 2.58 -4.79 9.17
N SER A 58 3.34 -3.75 9.52
CA SER A 58 3.05 -2.89 10.67
C SER A 58 1.71 -2.17 10.57
N ALA A 59 1.18 -1.94 9.37
CA ALA A 59 -0.15 -1.37 9.17
C ALA A 59 -1.28 -2.41 9.33
N LEU A 60 -0.95 -3.70 9.24
CA LEU A 60 -1.90 -4.81 9.39
C LEU A 60 -2.03 -5.25 10.85
N THR A 61 -0.97 -5.10 11.65
CA THR A 61 -1.00 -5.31 13.08
C THR A 61 -1.60 -4.08 13.77
N LYS A 62 -2.93 -4.03 13.90
CA LYS A 62 -3.58 -3.19 14.93
C LYS A 62 -3.16 -3.73 16.30
N GLN A 63 -2.17 -3.10 16.93
CA GLN A 63 -1.95 -3.19 18.37
C GLN A 63 -2.24 -1.83 19.00
#